data_AF-A0ABD2YJB4-F1
#
_entry.id   AF-A0ABD2YJB4-F1
#
_cell.length_a   1.000
_cell.length_b   1.000
_cell.length_c   1.000
_cell.angle_alpha   90.00
_cell.angle_beta   90.00
_cell.angle_gamma   90.00
#
_symmetry.space_group_name_H-M   'P 1'
#
loop_
_entity.id
_entity.type
_entity.pdbx_description
1 polymer ?
#
loop_
_entity_poly.entity_id
_entity_poly.type
_entity_poly.pdbx_seq_one_letter_code
_entity_poly.pdbx_strand_id
1 'polypeptide(L)'
;MYYSATNLPLLQIRVNDLMDCINTALIRYHKNKCGIDSFKFRLSGFAPRVMLNTWLEVELENGVKSLSISLNHPYTLPQTILGAVVELWFVGFQLKPQPIQIIRFHGLRVLSLVGLDLDQVMLQRIVLSCP
;
A
#
# COMPACT_ATOMS: atom_id res chain seq x y z
N MET A 1 12.68 17.06 23.63
CA MET A 1 13.43 15.80 23.76
C MET A 1 14.41 15.72 22.60
N TYR A 2 15.70 15.88 22.85
CA TYR A 2 16.74 15.74 21.84
C TYR A 2 17.07 14.25 21.66
N TYR A 3 16.86 13.70 20.47
CA TYR A 3 17.32 12.35 20.14
C TYR A 3 18.85 12.40 19.93
N SER A 4 19.58 11.63 20.74
CA SER A 4 21.02 11.41 20.59
C SER A 4 21.34 10.71 19.26
N ALA A 5 22.31 11.23 18.51
CA ALA A 5 22.75 10.71 17.20
C ALA A 5 23.25 9.25 17.21
N THR A 6 23.43 8.63 18.37
CA THR A 6 23.89 7.24 18.54
C THR A 6 22.81 6.17 18.30
N ASN A 7 21.52 6.54 18.22
CA ASN A 7 20.42 5.56 18.11
C ASN A 7 19.97 5.28 16.66
N LEU A 8 20.43 6.06 15.69
CA LEU A 8 20.04 5.92 14.27
C LEU A 8 20.37 4.52 13.69
N PRO A 9 21.57 3.95 13.93
CA PRO A 9 21.94 2.66 13.35
C PRO A 9 21.09 1.50 13.88
N LEU A 10 20.78 1.50 15.18
CA LEU A 10 19.99 0.45 15.82
C LEU A 10 18.52 0.47 15.38
N LEU A 11 17.98 1.67 15.15
CA LEU A 11 16.63 1.82 14.58
C LEU A 11 16.57 1.29 13.15
N GLN A 12 17.59 1.57 12.33
CA GLN A 12 17.65 1.08 10.96
C GLN A 12 17.73 -0.45 10.89
N ILE A 13 18.52 -1.07 11.76
CA ILE A 13 18.62 -2.54 11.86
C ILE A 13 17.25 -3.14 12.21
N ARG A 14 16.57 -2.59 13.23
CA ARG A 14 15.24 -3.07 13.64
C ARG A 14 14.18 -2.93 12.54
N VAL A 15 14.24 -1.84 11.78
CA VAL A 15 13.37 -1.67 10.61
C VAL A 15 13.65 -2.76 9.60
N ASN A 16 14.91 -3.00 9.24
CA ASN A 16 15.28 -4.04 8.28
C ASN A 16 14.82 -5.43 8.73
N ASP A 17 15.05 -5.80 10.00
CA ASP A 17 14.63 -7.09 10.56
C ASP A 17 13.11 -7.28 10.47
N LEU A 18 12.34 -6.23 10.76
CA LEU A 18 10.88 -6.25 10.62
C LEU A 18 10.48 -6.46 9.15
N MET A 19 11.12 -5.75 8.22
CA MET A 19 10.85 -5.89 6.78
C MET A 19 11.16 -7.32 6.30
N ASP A 20 12.27 -7.90 6.74
CA ASP A 20 12.65 -9.28 6.38
C ASP A 20 11.69 -10.31 6.96
N CYS A 21 11.17 -10.06 8.16
CA CYS A 21 10.14 -10.90 8.77
C CYS A 21 8.83 -10.87 7.94
N ILE A 22 8.38 -9.67 7.53
CA ILE A 22 7.21 -9.51 6.65
C ILE A 22 7.45 -10.22 5.31
N ASN A 23 8.58 -9.94 4.64
CA ASN A 23 8.95 -10.60 3.38
C ASN A 23 8.90 -12.12 3.49
N THR A 24 9.51 -12.67 4.54
CA THR A 24 9.55 -14.11 4.77
C THR A 24 8.16 -14.69 4.96
N ALA A 25 7.30 -13.99 5.71
CA ALA A 25 5.91 -14.40 5.88
C ALA A 25 5.17 -14.42 4.54
N LEU A 26 5.23 -13.34 3.76
CA LEU A 26 4.53 -13.23 2.47
C LEU A 26 4.97 -14.30 1.47
N ILE A 27 6.29 -14.51 1.34
CA ILE A 27 6.86 -15.56 0.49
C ILE A 27 6.39 -16.94 0.97
N ARG A 28 6.29 -17.16 2.28
CA ARG A 28 5.80 -18.42 2.83
C ARG A 28 4.31 -18.63 2.51
N TYR A 29 3.46 -17.63 2.70
CA TYR A 29 2.04 -17.71 2.33
C TYR A 29 1.88 -18.04 0.83
N HIS A 30 2.64 -17.33 0.00
CA HIS A 30 2.67 -17.55 -1.45
C HIS A 30 3.08 -18.98 -1.82
N LYS A 31 4.24 -19.45 -1.31
CA LYS A 31 4.74 -20.81 -1.57
C LYS A 31 3.77 -21.90 -1.14
N ASN A 32 3.03 -21.69 -0.06
CA ASN A 32 2.05 -22.64 0.44
C ASN A 32 0.67 -22.51 -0.21
N LYS A 33 0.48 -21.58 -1.17
CA LYS A 33 -0.80 -21.29 -1.82
C LYS A 33 -1.92 -21.03 -0.83
N CYS A 34 -1.58 -20.42 0.30
CA CYS A 34 -2.57 -20.01 1.27
C CYS A 34 -3.35 -18.82 0.70
N GLY A 35 -4.64 -19.02 0.42
CA GLY A 35 -5.50 -17.94 -0.06
C GLY A 35 -5.61 -16.85 1.00
N ILE A 36 -5.17 -15.64 0.66
CA ILE A 36 -5.37 -14.45 1.48
C ILE A 36 -6.53 -13.69 0.84
N ASP A 37 -7.68 -13.61 1.50
CA ASP A 37 -8.82 -12.86 0.95
C ASP A 37 -8.69 -11.34 1.20
N SER A 38 -8.05 -10.95 2.31
CA SER A 38 -7.86 -9.56 2.72
C SER A 38 -6.47 -9.32 3.28
N PHE A 39 -5.78 -8.34 2.71
CA PHE A 39 -4.49 -7.86 3.16
C PHE A 39 -4.62 -6.45 3.74
N LYS A 40 -4.31 -6.30 5.03
CA LYS A 40 -4.38 -5.02 5.73
C LYS A 40 -3.00 -4.63 6.20
N PHE A 41 -2.56 -3.46 5.74
CA PHE A 41 -1.22 -3.00 5.98
C PHE A 41 -1.23 -1.57 6.53
N ARG A 42 -0.75 -1.42 7.76
CA ARG A 42 -0.64 -0.14 8.45
C ARG A 42 0.81 0.10 8.84
N LEU A 43 1.41 1.12 8.26
CA LEU A 43 2.76 1.55 8.60
C LEU A 43 2.73 2.92 9.27
N SER A 44 3.10 2.92 10.55
CA SER A 44 3.46 4.14 11.27
C SER A 44 4.98 4.29 11.26
N GLY A 45 5.56 4.86 10.20
CA GLY A 45 7.00 5.09 10.12
C GLY A 45 7.57 5.19 8.71
N PHE A 46 8.90 5.16 8.60
CA PHE A 46 9.63 5.14 7.34
C PHE A 46 9.70 3.69 6.82
N ALA A 47 8.86 3.33 5.86
CA ALA A 47 9.06 2.10 5.09
C ALA A 47 9.69 2.42 3.73
N PRO A 48 10.70 1.65 3.30
CA PRO A 48 11.22 1.74 1.94
C PRO A 48 10.11 1.49 0.89
N ARG A 49 9.86 2.48 0.03
CA ARG A 49 8.83 2.41 -1.03
C ARG A 49 8.96 1.17 -1.93
N VAL A 50 10.20 0.75 -2.21
CA VAL A 50 10.50 -0.39 -3.09
C VAL A 50 9.88 -1.67 -2.53
N MET A 51 9.98 -1.88 -1.21
CA MET A 51 9.44 -3.09 -0.58
C MET A 51 7.91 -3.11 -0.57
N LEU A 52 7.28 -1.96 -0.39
CA LEU A 52 5.82 -1.86 -0.44
C LEU A 52 5.27 -2.27 -1.81
N ASN A 53 5.92 -1.87 -2.91
CA ASN A 53 5.52 -2.31 -4.25
C ASN A 53 5.61 -3.83 -4.38
N THR A 54 6.72 -4.42 -3.94
CA THR A 54 6.94 -5.88 -3.99
C THR A 54 5.89 -6.63 -3.18
N TRP A 55 5.53 -6.13 -1.99
CA TRP A 55 4.47 -6.74 -1.19
C TRP A 55 3.13 -6.71 -1.89
N LEU A 56 2.78 -5.56 -2.46
CA LEU A 56 1.51 -5.41 -3.19
C LEU A 56 1.46 -6.34 -4.40
N GLU A 57 2.55 -6.48 -5.17
CA GLU A 57 2.64 -7.43 -6.27
C GLU A 57 2.41 -8.88 -5.82
N VAL A 58 3.11 -9.32 -4.76
CA VAL A 58 2.96 -10.68 -4.21
C VAL A 58 1.52 -10.93 -3.72
N GLU A 59 0.90 -9.97 -3.04
CA GLU A 59 -0.48 -10.12 -2.58
C GLU A 59 -1.47 -10.23 -3.74
N LEU A 60 -1.30 -9.42 -4.78
CA LEU A 60 -2.14 -9.51 -5.99
C LEU A 60 -1.99 -10.86 -6.69
N GLU A 61 -0.76 -11.38 -6.81
CA GLU A 61 -0.50 -12.71 -7.37
C GLU A 61 -1.15 -13.83 -6.55
N ASN A 62 -1.32 -13.62 -5.24
CA ASN A 62 -2.04 -14.54 -4.35
C ASN A 62 -3.57 -14.37 -4.38
N GLY A 63 -4.09 -13.50 -5.24
CA GLY A 63 -5.52 -13.31 -5.44
C GLY A 63 -6.19 -12.51 -4.33
N VAL A 64 -5.45 -11.65 -3.62
CA VAL A 64 -6.03 -10.75 -2.62
C VAL A 64 -7.09 -9.87 -3.26
N LYS A 65 -8.29 -9.90 -2.67
CA LYS A 65 -9.45 -9.15 -3.16
C LYS A 65 -9.65 -7.84 -2.40
N SER A 66 -9.23 -7.79 -1.15
CA SER A 66 -9.43 -6.63 -0.27
C SER A 66 -8.09 -6.10 0.23
N LEU A 67 -7.79 -4.84 -0.08
CA LEU A 67 -6.53 -4.20 0.24
C LEU A 67 -6.76 -2.94 1.08
N SER A 68 -6.09 -2.87 2.23
CA SER A 68 -6.07 -1.67 3.06
C SER A 68 -4.65 -1.16 3.25
N ILE A 69 -4.41 0.08 2.85
CA ILE A 69 -3.10 0.74 2.94
C ILE A 69 -3.24 2.00 3.79
N SER A 70 -2.41 2.08 4.83
CA SER A 70 -2.26 3.28 5.65
C SER A 70 -0.78 3.66 5.78
N LEU A 71 -0.40 4.80 5.20
CA LEU A 71 0.97 5.33 5.21
C LEU A 71 0.97 6.78 5.65
N ASN A 72 1.96 7.17 6.45
CA ASN A 72 2.12 8.55 6.95
C ASN A 72 3.01 9.43 6.05
N HIS A 73 3.29 9.01 4.82
CA HIS A 73 4.14 9.75 3.89
C HIS A 73 3.62 9.64 2.44
N PRO A 74 3.98 10.57 1.55
CA PRO A 74 3.50 10.52 0.18
C PRO A 74 3.86 9.21 -0.51
N TYR A 75 2.97 8.59 -1.28
CA TYR A 75 3.27 7.37 -2.02
C TYR A 75 2.52 7.34 -3.34
N THR A 76 3.16 6.75 -4.35
CA THR A 76 2.57 6.57 -5.67
C THR A 76 2.16 5.12 -5.76
N LEU A 77 0.86 4.88 -5.86
CA LEU A 77 0.35 3.52 -5.98
C LEU A 77 0.66 2.95 -7.38
N PRO A 78 1.22 1.73 -7.47
CA PRO A 78 1.33 1.00 -8.73
C PRO A 78 -0.02 0.85 -9.45
N GLN A 79 -0.03 1.06 -10.78
CA GLN A 79 -1.24 0.94 -11.60
C GLN A 79 -1.82 -0.48 -11.58
N THR A 80 -0.96 -1.48 -11.39
CA THR A 80 -1.30 -2.91 -11.33
C THR A 80 -2.31 -3.24 -10.24
N ILE A 81 -2.30 -2.50 -9.13
CA ILE A 81 -3.21 -2.72 -7.99
C ILE A 81 -4.64 -2.31 -8.33
N LEU A 82 -4.78 -1.21 -9.07
CA LEU A 82 -6.08 -0.60 -9.33
C LEU A 82 -6.97 -1.47 -10.23
N GLY A 83 -6.39 -2.37 -11.03
CA GLY A 83 -7.15 -3.30 -11.88
C GLY A 83 -7.54 -4.62 -11.20
N ALA A 84 -6.91 -4.97 -10.08
CA ALA A 84 -6.92 -6.34 -9.54
C ALA A 84 -7.73 -6.51 -8.24
N VAL A 85 -8.02 -5.41 -7.53
CA VAL A 85 -8.71 -5.47 -6.23
C VAL A 85 -10.21 -5.21 -6.34
N VAL A 86 -10.98 -5.88 -5.46
CA VAL A 86 -12.42 -5.71 -5.29
C VAL A 86 -12.73 -4.66 -4.23
N GLU A 87 -11.88 -4.55 -3.21
CA GLU A 87 -12.02 -3.55 -2.15
C GLU A 87 -10.70 -2.83 -1.91
N LEU A 88 -10.74 -1.50 -1.85
CA LEU A 88 -9.56 -0.67 -1.67
C LEU A 88 -9.81 0.39 -0.60
N TRP A 89 -8.97 0.38 0.43
CA TRP A 89 -9.07 1.29 1.58
C TRP A 89 -7.78 2.07 1.75
N PHE A 90 -7.83 3.38 1.55
CA PHE A 90 -6.72 4.29 1.83
C PHE A 90 -7.00 5.09 3.11
N VAL A 91 -6.03 5.08 4.03
CA VAL A 91 -6.15 5.79 5.32
C VAL A 91 -4.91 6.63 5.63
N GLY A 92 -5.07 7.94 5.83
CA GLY A 92 -4.00 8.84 6.27
C GLY A 92 -2.96 9.19 5.20
N PHE A 93 -3.34 9.06 3.94
CA PHE A 93 -2.45 9.01 2.77
C PHE A 93 -2.30 10.38 2.09
N GLN A 94 -1.07 10.78 1.74
CA GLN A 94 -0.83 11.85 0.77
C GLN A 94 -0.57 11.26 -0.62
N LEU A 95 -1.54 11.36 -1.52
CA LEU A 95 -1.34 10.97 -2.93
C LEU A 95 -0.47 12.01 -3.61
N LYS A 96 0.65 11.58 -4.20
CA LYS A 96 1.41 12.50 -5.05
C LYS A 96 0.57 12.79 -6.31
N PRO A 97 0.54 14.06 -6.77
CA PRO A 97 0.01 14.42 -8.08
C PRO A 97 0.93 13.84 -9.15
N GLN A 98 0.74 12.57 -9.47
CA GLN A 98 1.13 12.05 -10.77
C GLN A 98 -0.11 12.00 -11.66
N PRO A 99 0.07 11.96 -12.99
CA PRO A 99 -1.03 11.59 -13.86
C PRO A 99 -1.46 10.19 -13.47
N ILE A 100 -2.46 10.08 -12.59
CA ILE A 100 -3.39 8.97 -12.61
C ILE A 100 -3.94 9.01 -14.02
N GLN A 101 -3.29 8.29 -14.94
CA GLN A 101 -3.90 7.93 -16.20
C GLN A 101 -5.23 7.28 -15.85
N ILE A 102 -6.27 7.52 -16.65
CA ILE A 102 -7.61 6.99 -16.39
C ILE A 102 -7.47 5.46 -16.30
N ILE A 103 -7.48 4.92 -15.09
CA ILE A 103 -7.31 3.49 -14.84
C ILE A 103 -8.68 2.97 -14.49
N ARG A 104 -9.19 2.04 -15.27
CA ARG A 104 -10.52 1.50 -15.03
C ARG A 104 -10.46 0.47 -13.91
N PHE A 105 -11.17 0.75 -12.82
CA PHE A 105 -11.42 -0.19 -11.74
C PHE A 105 -12.47 -1.22 -12.17
N HIS A 106 -12.08 -2.23 -12.95
CA HIS A 106 -13.04 -3.14 -13.58
C HIS A 106 -13.86 -4.03 -12.62
N GLY A 107 -13.39 -4.23 -11.38
CA GLY A 107 -14.04 -5.10 -10.39
C GLY A 107 -14.21 -4.49 -9.00
N LEU A 108 -13.94 -3.19 -8.85
CA LEU A 108 -13.97 -2.53 -7.55
C LEU A 108 -15.41 -2.34 -7.08
N ARG A 109 -15.71 -2.85 -5.89
CA ARG A 109 -17.01 -2.72 -5.20
C ARG A 109 -16.96 -1.76 -4.02
N VAL A 110 -15.81 -1.67 -3.36
CA VAL A 110 -15.62 -0.81 -2.20
C VAL A 110 -14.40 0.07 -2.41
N LEU A 111 -14.60 1.39 -2.35
CA LEU A 111 -13.55 2.38 -2.28
C LEU A 111 -13.74 3.21 -1.01
N SER A 112 -12.76 3.16 -0.10
CA SER A 112 -12.76 3.97 1.11
C SER A 112 -11.55 4.90 1.11
N LEU A 113 -11.80 6.21 1.16
CA LEU A 113 -10.80 7.27 1.20
C LEU A 113 -10.94 8.02 2.53
N VAL A 114 -10.05 7.77 3.50
CA VAL A 114 -10.16 8.32 4.86
C VAL A 114 -8.93 9.15 5.19
N GLY A 115 -9.13 10.44 5.47
CA GLY A 115 -8.03 11.33 5.88
C GLY A 115 -6.95 11.44 4.80
N LEU A 116 -7.35 11.57 3.53
CA LEU A 116 -6.45 11.81 2.42
C LEU A 116 -6.42 13.28 2.05
N ASP A 117 -5.26 13.76 1.63
CA ASP A 117 -5.10 15.09 1.01
C ASP A 117 -5.22 14.93 -0.52
N LEU A 118 -6.42 15.17 -1.04
CA LEU A 118 -6.75 15.04 -2.46
C LEU A 118 -7.13 16.41 -3.03
N ASP A 119 -6.50 16.81 -4.13
CA ASP A 119 -6.99 17.93 -4.91
C ASP A 119 -8.22 17.53 -5.74
N GLN A 120 -8.93 18.55 -6.25
CA GLN A 120 -10.15 18.37 -7.05
C GLN A 120 -9.92 17.50 -8.29
N VAL A 121 -8.77 17.63 -8.94
CA VAL A 121 -8.43 16.91 -10.17
C VAL A 121 -8.21 15.44 -9.88
N MET A 122 -7.52 15.10 -8.79
CA MET A 122 -7.33 13.73 -8.34
C MET A 122 -8.66 13.07 -7.97
N LEU A 123 -9.50 13.76 -7.20
CA LEU A 123 -10.81 13.23 -6.83
C LEU A 123 -11.66 12.94 -8.08
N GLN A 124 -11.71 13.88 -9.03
CA GLN A 124 -12.42 13.67 -10.30
C GLN A 124 -11.90 12.46 -11.06
N ARG A 125 -10.57 12.28 -11.14
CA ARG A 125 -9.98 11.11 -11.82
C ARG A 125 -10.31 9.79 -11.14
N ILE A 126 -10.27 9.75 -9.81
CA ILE A 126 -10.65 8.56 -9.03
C ILE A 126 -12.12 8.21 -9.29
N VAL A 127 -13.00 9.20 -9.25
CA VAL A 127 -14.44 9.01 -9.52
C VAL A 127 -14.66 8.51 -10.95
N LEU A 128 -14.02 9.12 -11.96
CA LEU A 128 -14.12 8.70 -13.36
C LEU A 128 -13.50 7.32 -13.66
N SER A 129 -12.65 6.84 -12.75
CA SER A 129 -12.00 5.54 -12.85
C SER A 129 -12.87 4.42 -12.27
N CYS A 130 -13.82 4.75 -11.39
CA CYS A 130 -14.75 3.80 -10.79
C CYS A 130 -15.87 3.45 -11.79
N PRO A 131 -16.37 2.20 -11.77
CA PRO A 131 -17.47 1.77 -12.64
C PRO A 131 -18.81 2.44 -12.29
#